data_AF-K0PKS9-F1
#
_entry.id   AF-K0PKS9-F1
#
_cell.length_a   1.000
_cell.length_b   1.000
_cell.length_c   1.000
_cell.angle_alpha   90.00
_cell.angle_beta   90.00
_cell.angle_gamma   90.00
#
_symmetry.space_group_name_H-M   'P 1'
#
loop_
_entity.id
_entity.type
_entity.pdbx_description
1 polymer ?
#
loop_
_entity_poly.entity_id
_entity_poly.type
_entity_poly.pdbx_seq_one_letter_code
_entity_poly.pdbx_strand_id
1 'polypeptide(L)'
;MAKKIQDTPQEGSSLNEPPEERPLVEIRTYSVAADGRLEELNSYPFETYGTCPVVGDTILTRDYIRGGATPYVVKKRYFVDEGSRYAGWALILQEVESVGEPIQLWGEWNEATEFWDKLAQEETEKFNVSVLREALRGAVAKKPKSEKDKKGTYDPRIIPPS
;
A
#
# COMPACT_ATOMS: atom_id res chain seq x y z
N MET A 1 -16.36 23.10 -31.36
CA MET A 1 -15.23 23.53 -30.50
C MET A 1 -15.35 22.76 -29.18
N ALA A 2 -14.34 21.94 -28.91
CA ALA A 2 -14.39 20.81 -27.98
C ALA A 2 -14.11 21.22 -26.52
N LYS A 3 -14.73 20.49 -25.59
CA LYS A 3 -14.61 20.63 -24.14
C LYS A 3 -13.22 20.20 -23.67
N LYS A 4 -12.66 20.99 -22.75
CA LYS A 4 -11.40 20.75 -22.04
C LYS A 4 -11.66 19.68 -20.97
N ILE A 5 -11.02 18.51 -21.10
CA ILE A 5 -10.99 17.49 -20.06
C ILE A 5 -9.78 17.83 -19.17
N GLN A 6 -10.03 18.00 -17.87
CA GLN A 6 -9.00 18.09 -16.85
C GLN A 6 -8.73 16.66 -16.37
N ASP A 7 -7.60 16.11 -16.76
CA ASP A 7 -7.05 14.92 -16.11
C ASP A 7 -6.57 15.31 -14.72
N THR A 8 -7.19 14.70 -13.71
CA THR A 8 -6.71 14.72 -12.33
C THR A 8 -6.01 13.39 -12.11
N PRO A 9 -4.72 13.34 -11.72
CA PRO A 9 -4.09 12.07 -11.38
C PRO A 9 -4.71 11.55 -10.08
N GLN A 10 -5.37 10.39 -10.15
CA GLN A 10 -5.65 9.60 -8.97
C GLN A 10 -4.33 8.92 -8.55
N GLU A 11 -3.66 9.48 -7.55
CA GLU A 11 -2.64 8.75 -6.78
C GLU A 11 -3.37 7.73 -5.91
N GLY A 12 -3.47 6.52 -6.47
CA GLY A 12 -3.89 5.31 -5.79
C GLY A 12 -3.13 4.15 -6.42
N SER A 13 -1.80 4.20 -6.43
CA SER A 13 -0.97 3.15 -7.01
C SER A 13 -0.71 2.04 -6.00
N SER A 14 -1.50 0.98 -6.15
CA SER A 14 -1.04 -0.40 -6.29
C SER A 14 0.09 -0.86 -5.36
N LEU A 15 -0.29 -1.33 -4.16
CA LEU A 15 0.59 -2.09 -3.28
C LEU A 15 1.06 -3.46 -3.83
N ASN A 16 0.77 -3.83 -5.09
CA ASN A 16 1.12 -5.16 -5.64
C ASN A 16 1.28 -5.22 -7.18
N GLU A 17 1.48 -4.11 -7.90
CA GLU A 17 1.87 -4.20 -9.30
C GLU A 17 3.39 -4.35 -9.40
N PRO A 18 3.93 -5.40 -10.06
CA PRO A 18 5.36 -5.46 -10.33
C PRO A 18 5.72 -4.26 -11.21
N PRO A 19 6.77 -3.48 -10.87
CA PRO A 19 7.14 -2.33 -11.67
C PRO A 19 7.42 -2.79 -13.11
N GLU A 20 6.81 -2.11 -14.10
CA GLU A 20 7.00 -2.41 -15.53
C GLU A 20 8.48 -2.28 -15.97
N GLU A 21 9.30 -1.60 -15.16
CA GLU A 21 10.74 -1.45 -15.34
C GLU A 21 11.53 -1.99 -14.12
N ARG A 22 12.70 -2.60 -14.39
CA ARG A 22 13.62 -3.08 -13.35
C ARG A 22 14.06 -1.91 -12.45
N PRO A 23 14.03 -2.05 -11.12
CA PRO A 23 14.52 -1.02 -10.21
C PRO A 23 16.02 -0.73 -10.45
N LEU A 24 16.42 0.53 -10.24
CA LEU A 24 17.82 0.95 -10.40
C LEU A 24 18.73 0.29 -9.35
N VAL A 25 18.20 0.08 -8.14
CA VAL A 25 18.88 -0.62 -7.05
C VAL A 25 17.97 -1.71 -6.50
N GLU A 26 18.48 -2.93 -6.41
CA GLU A 26 17.75 -4.07 -5.85
C GLU A 26 18.59 -4.85 -4.84
N ILE A 27 17.91 -5.57 -3.95
CA ILE A 27 18.53 -6.51 -3.02
C ILE A 27 18.02 -7.90 -3.36
N ARG A 28 18.96 -8.79 -3.66
CA ARG A 28 18.71 -10.20 -3.95
C ARG A 28 19.25 -11.07 -2.83
N THR A 29 18.46 -12.02 -2.37
CA THR A 29 18.85 -12.96 -1.31
C THR A 29 18.96 -14.37 -1.86
N TYR A 30 20.00 -15.08 -1.47
CA TYR A 30 20.31 -16.43 -1.95
C TYR A 30 20.50 -17.40 -0.79
N SER A 31 20.05 -18.65 -0.93
CA SER A 31 20.53 -19.77 -0.11
C SER A 31 21.62 -20.54 -0.86
N VAL A 32 22.40 -21.34 -0.13
CA VAL A 32 23.36 -22.27 -0.72
C VAL A 32 22.75 -23.68 -0.66
N ALA A 33 22.49 -24.27 -1.81
CA ALA A 33 22.02 -25.65 -1.92
C ALA A 33 23.11 -26.65 -1.50
N ALA A 34 22.71 -27.90 -1.27
CA ALA A 34 23.64 -28.96 -0.85
C ALA A 34 24.76 -29.25 -1.87
N ASP A 35 24.53 -28.95 -3.15
CA ASP A 35 25.52 -29.07 -4.23
C ASP A 35 26.43 -27.83 -4.37
N GLY A 36 26.26 -26.84 -3.50
CA GLY A 36 27.03 -25.58 -3.49
C GLY A 36 26.52 -24.52 -4.46
N ARG A 37 25.42 -24.75 -5.17
CA ARG A 37 24.81 -23.74 -6.05
C ARG A 37 24.04 -22.70 -5.23
N LEU A 38 24.02 -21.47 -5.74
CA LEU A 38 23.16 -20.42 -5.20
C LEU A 38 21.74 -20.58 -5.73
N GLU A 39 20.77 -20.59 -4.83
CA GLU A 39 19.34 -20.56 -5.15
C GLU A 39 18.78 -19.20 -4.74
N GLU A 40 18.18 -18.48 -5.68
CA GLU A 40 17.56 -17.18 -5.38
C GLU A 40 16.29 -17.39 -4.57
N LEU A 41 16.22 -16.75 -3.40
CA LEU A 41 15.06 -16.78 -2.52
C LEU A 41 14.10 -15.65 -2.86
N ASN A 42 14.62 -14.43 -2.95
CA ASN A 42 13.83 -13.21 -3.17
C ASN A 42 14.66 -12.14 -3.89
N SER A 43 13.96 -11.29 -4.63
CA SER A 43 14.48 -10.06 -5.22
C SER A 43 13.47 -8.94 -5.00
N TYR A 44 13.89 -7.88 -4.33
CA TYR A 44 13.04 -6.70 -4.11
C TYR A 44 13.81 -5.41 -4.41
N PRO A 45 13.13 -4.35 -4.87
CA PRO A 45 13.69 -3.01 -4.92
C PRO A 45 14.29 -2.59 -3.58
N PHE A 46 15.36 -1.80 -3.61
CA PHE A 46 16.00 -1.29 -2.39
C PHE A 46 15.01 -0.56 -1.48
N GLU A 47 14.07 0.17 -2.08
CA GLU A 47 13.03 0.95 -1.41
C GLU A 47 12.12 0.08 -0.53
N THR A 48 11.90 -1.19 -0.90
CA THR A 48 11.10 -2.15 -0.12
C THR A 48 11.72 -2.44 1.24
N TYR A 49 13.04 -2.30 1.38
CA TYR A 49 13.74 -2.43 2.66
C TYR A 49 13.78 -1.12 3.47
N GLY A 50 13.16 -0.04 2.96
CA GLY A 50 13.16 1.29 3.57
C GLY A 50 14.51 2.00 3.48
N THR A 51 14.77 2.94 4.41
CA THR A 51 16.15 3.39 4.68
C THR A 51 16.84 2.26 5.40
N CYS A 52 17.36 1.31 4.62
CA CYS A 52 18.07 0.11 5.08
C CYS A 52 18.94 0.45 6.31
N PRO A 53 18.51 0.16 7.56
CA PRO A 53 19.45 0.18 8.66
C PRO A 53 20.46 -0.90 8.33
N VAL A 54 21.75 -0.58 8.49
CA VAL A 54 22.89 -1.50 8.30
C VAL A 54 22.47 -2.91 8.69
N VAL A 55 22.11 -3.73 7.69
CA VAL A 55 21.24 -4.89 7.91
C VAL A 55 21.88 -5.77 8.96
N GLY A 56 21.18 -6.02 10.06
CA GLY A 56 21.63 -6.94 11.08
C GLY A 56 21.97 -8.30 10.48
N ASP A 57 22.66 -9.15 11.24
CA ASP A 57 23.13 -10.44 10.71
C ASP A 57 21.99 -11.47 10.59
N THR A 58 20.73 -11.10 10.81
CA THR A 58 19.57 -12.00 10.74
C THR A 58 18.38 -11.37 10.02
N ILE A 59 17.76 -12.14 9.12
CA ILE A 59 16.53 -11.81 8.40
C ILE A 59 15.44 -12.80 8.84
N LEU A 60 14.28 -12.29 9.20
CA LEU A 60 13.10 -13.11 9.50
C LEU A 60 12.13 -13.05 8.34
N THR A 61 11.94 -14.17 7.65
CA THR A 61 11.02 -14.27 6.53
C THR A 61 9.78 -15.04 6.97
N ARG A 62 8.58 -14.54 6.62
CA ARG A 62 7.34 -15.26 6.87
C ARG A 62 7.33 -16.58 6.09
N ASP A 63 7.10 -17.67 6.79
CA ASP A 63 6.92 -19.00 6.22
C ASP A 63 5.42 -19.34 6.20
N TYR A 64 4.83 -19.25 5.00
CA TYR A 64 3.43 -19.55 4.79
C TYR A 64 3.11 -21.06 4.84
N ILE A 65 4.11 -21.93 4.68
CA ILE A 65 3.93 -23.39 4.67
C ILE A 65 4.01 -23.93 6.10
N ARG A 66 5.01 -23.49 6.87
CA ARG A 66 5.23 -23.93 8.26
C ARG A 66 4.45 -23.12 9.29
N GLY A 67 3.83 -22.01 8.89
CA GLY A 67 2.99 -21.19 9.76
C GLY A 67 3.80 -20.43 10.81
N GLY A 68 4.82 -19.68 10.38
CA GLY A 68 5.70 -18.95 11.31
C GLY A 68 6.72 -18.06 10.60
N ALA A 69 7.88 -17.88 11.22
CA ALA A 69 9.05 -17.28 10.58
C ALA A 69 10.18 -18.28 10.44
N THR A 70 10.88 -18.17 9.32
CA THR A 70 12.13 -18.85 9.07
C THR A 70 13.26 -17.83 9.23
N PRO A 71 14.11 -17.99 10.26
CA PRO A 71 15.25 -17.12 10.49
C PRO A 71 16.40 -17.49 9.55
N TYR A 72 17.03 -16.47 8.99
CA TYR A 72 18.18 -16.59 8.12
C TYR A 72 19.32 -15.73 8.64
N VAL A 73 20.52 -16.30 8.77
CA VAL A 73 21.72 -15.52 9.07
C VAL A 73 22.42 -15.09 7.79
N VAL A 74 22.78 -13.81 7.71
CA VAL A 74 23.55 -13.28 6.57
C VAL A 74 25.01 -13.74 6.69
N LYS A 75 25.46 -14.56 5.75
CA LYS A 75 26.85 -15.05 5.70
C LYS A 75 27.78 -14.11 4.96
N LYS A 76 27.31 -13.57 3.84
CA LYS A 76 28.10 -12.70 2.98
C LYS A 76 27.20 -11.64 2.35
N ARG A 77 27.76 -10.46 2.17
CA ARG A 77 27.15 -9.32 1.49
C ARG A 77 28.06 -8.92 0.34
N TYR A 78 27.52 -8.86 -0.87
CA TYR A 78 28.24 -8.41 -2.05
C TYR A 78 27.51 -7.21 -2.62
N PHE A 79 28.24 -6.11 -2.83
CA PHE A 79 27.75 -5.05 -3.69
C PHE A 79 28.00 -5.45 -5.14
N VAL A 80 26.97 -5.37 -5.97
CA VAL A 80 27.02 -5.69 -7.39
C VAL A 80 26.83 -4.39 -8.17
N ASP A 81 27.87 -3.98 -8.86
CA ASP A 81 27.84 -2.87 -9.82
C ASP A 81 27.70 -3.46 -11.22
N GLU A 82 26.48 -3.43 -11.78
CA GLU A 82 26.16 -3.98 -13.11
C GLU A 82 26.30 -2.90 -14.20
N GLY A 83 26.87 -1.74 -13.88
CA GLY A 83 27.14 -0.66 -14.82
C GLY A 83 26.39 0.62 -14.49
N SER A 84 26.25 1.51 -15.48
CA SER A 84 25.84 2.91 -15.26
C SER A 84 24.40 3.11 -14.79
N ARG A 85 23.54 2.10 -14.89
CA ARG A 85 22.10 2.21 -14.57
C ARG A 85 21.62 1.26 -13.47
N TYR A 86 22.25 0.10 -13.31
CA TYR A 86 21.78 -0.92 -12.37
C TYR A 86 22.88 -1.29 -11.39
N ALA A 87 22.55 -1.30 -10.11
CA ALA A 87 23.39 -1.77 -9.04
C ALA A 87 22.55 -2.51 -8.00
N GLY A 88 23.18 -3.13 -7.02
CA GLY A 88 22.43 -3.81 -5.99
C GLY A 88 23.27 -4.52 -4.95
N TRP A 89 22.59 -5.22 -4.06
CA TRP A 89 23.21 -6.06 -3.05
C TRP A 89 22.79 -7.51 -3.23
N ALA A 90 23.76 -8.43 -3.23
CA ALA A 90 23.53 -9.85 -3.16
C ALA A 90 23.89 -10.35 -1.74
N LEU A 91 22.92 -10.95 -1.07
CA LEU A 91 23.05 -11.49 0.28
C LEU A 91 23.02 -13.01 0.22
N ILE A 92 24.06 -13.67 0.73
CA ILE A 92 24.04 -15.12 0.93
C ILE A 92 23.53 -15.39 2.35
N LEU A 93 22.45 -16.15 2.42
CA LEU A 93 21.72 -16.48 3.64
C LEU A 93 21.93 -17.95 3.99
N GLN A 94 21.96 -18.23 5.30
CA GLN A 94 21.88 -19.58 5.84
C GLN A 94 20.64 -19.67 6.75
N GLU A 95 19.73 -20.59 6.44
CA GLU A 95 18.64 -20.95 7.36
C GLU A 95 19.23 -21.45 8.67
N VAL A 96 18.70 -20.95 9.79
CA VAL A 96 19.04 -21.42 11.13
C VAL A 96 17.79 -21.94 11.82
N GLU A 97 17.97 -22.65 12.93
CA GLU A 97 16.84 -23.21 13.66
C GLU A 97 15.88 -22.10 14.13
N SER A 98 14.58 -22.32 13.91
CA SER A 98 13.48 -21.47 14.36
C SER A 98 13.25 -21.59 15.87
N VAL A 99 14.23 -21.20 16.68
CA VAL A 99 14.17 -21.24 18.15
C VAL A 99 14.82 -20.00 18.77
N GLY A 100 14.44 -19.66 20.00
CA GLY A 100 15.08 -18.60 20.77
C GLY A 100 14.66 -17.18 20.38
N GLU A 101 15.61 -16.25 20.43
CA GLU A 101 15.38 -14.81 20.22
C GLU A 101 14.68 -14.47 18.89
N PRO A 102 15.02 -15.08 17.72
CA PRO A 102 14.37 -14.73 16.46
C PRO A 102 12.86 -15.00 16.44
N ILE A 103 12.41 -16.07 17.10
CA ILE A 103 10.98 -16.41 17.17
C ILE A 103 10.24 -15.54 18.19
N GLN A 104 10.87 -15.22 19.32
CA GLN A 104 10.31 -14.28 20.28
C GLN A 104 10.12 -12.90 19.62
N LEU A 105 11.15 -12.42 18.91
CA LEU A 105 11.08 -11.17 18.15
C LEU A 105 9.96 -11.20 17.11
N TRP A 106 9.81 -12.31 16.37
CA TRP A 106 8.72 -12.47 15.42
C TRP A 106 7.34 -12.40 16.08
N GLY A 107 7.19 -13.01 17.26
CA GLY A 107 5.95 -12.94 18.05
C GLY A 107 5.59 -11.50 18.41
N GLU A 108 6.50 -10.81 19.09
CA GLU A 108 6.34 -9.41 19.50
C GLU A 108 6.06 -8.49 18.31
N TRP A 109 6.74 -8.71 17.19
CA TRP A 109 6.53 -7.94 15.97
C TRP A 109 5.11 -8.10 15.42
N ASN A 110 4.59 -9.33 15.37
CA ASN A 110 3.23 -9.58 14.88
C ASN A 110 2.18 -9.03 15.84
N GLU A 111 2.38 -9.16 17.16
CA GLU A 111 1.46 -8.59 18.15
C GLU A 111 1.38 -7.06 18.01
N ALA A 112 2.53 -6.40 17.88
CA ALA A 112 2.58 -4.96 17.62
C ALA A 112 1.89 -4.61 16.29
N THR A 113 2.12 -5.40 15.24
CA THR A 113 1.47 -5.19 13.93
C THR A 113 -0.05 -5.29 14.03
N GLU A 114 -0.57 -6.34 14.69
CA GLU A 114 -2.02 -6.51 14.90
C GLU A 114 -2.64 -5.36 15.69
N PHE A 115 -1.90 -4.83 16.67
CA PHE A 115 -2.33 -3.66 17.43
C PHE A 115 -2.46 -2.43 16.52
N TRP A 116 -1.46 -2.15 15.68
CA TRP A 116 -1.50 -1.02 14.75
C TRP A 116 -2.57 -1.19 13.67
N ASP A 117 -2.77 -2.40 13.14
CA ASP A 117 -3.80 -2.68 12.16
C ASP A 117 -5.21 -2.43 12.74
N LYS A 118 -5.45 -2.86 13.99
CA LYS A 118 -6.72 -2.59 14.69
C LYS A 118 -6.93 -1.09 14.89
N LEU A 119 -5.91 -0.35 15.32
CA LEU A 119 -6.00 1.10 15.46
C LEU A 119 -6.29 1.79 14.12
N ALA A 120 -5.59 1.41 13.06
CA ALA A 120 -5.79 1.97 11.72
C ALA A 120 -7.22 1.69 11.22
N GLN A 121 -7.75 0.50 11.48
CA GLN A 121 -9.13 0.15 11.14
C GLN A 121 -10.12 1.03 11.93
N GLU A 122 -9.96 1.17 13.25
CA GLU A 122 -10.84 2.01 14.05
C GLU A 122 -10.82 3.49 13.62
N GLU A 123 -9.66 4.02 13.29
CA GLU A 123 -9.52 5.40 12.81
C GLU A 123 -10.18 5.58 11.44
N THR A 124 -10.01 4.61 10.55
CA THR A 124 -10.66 4.59 9.24
C THR A 124 -12.18 4.54 9.38
N GLU A 125 -12.71 3.72 10.27
CA GLU A 125 -14.14 3.65 10.56
C GLU A 125 -14.68 4.97 11.14
N LYS A 126 -13.97 5.57 12.11
CA LYS A 126 -14.34 6.89 12.67
C LYS A 126 -14.34 7.97 11.59
N PHE A 127 -13.32 7.98 10.74
CA PHE A 127 -13.23 8.91 9.61
C PHE A 127 -14.41 8.73 8.65
N ASN A 128 -14.69 7.50 8.22
CA ASN A 128 -15.78 7.19 7.31
C ASN A 128 -17.16 7.58 7.88
N VAL A 129 -17.39 7.32 9.16
CA VAL A 129 -18.62 7.76 9.85
C VAL A 129 -18.74 9.29 9.89
N SER A 130 -17.63 10.00 10.12
CA SER A 130 -17.62 11.47 10.12
C SER A 130 -17.96 12.05 8.75
N VAL A 131 -17.35 11.53 7.68
CA VAL A 131 -17.60 11.92 6.29
C VAL A 131 -19.05 11.64 5.90
N LEU A 132 -19.57 10.44 6.23
CA LEU A 132 -20.97 10.09 5.94
C LEU A 132 -21.94 11.02 6.68
N ARG A 133 -21.65 11.35 7.94
CA ARG A 133 -22.49 12.27 8.74
C ARG A 133 -22.49 13.68 8.19
N GLU A 134 -21.35 14.17 7.70
CA GLU A 134 -21.25 15.47 7.06
C GLU A 134 -22.01 15.50 5.71
N ALA A 135 -21.85 14.46 4.89
CA ALA A 135 -22.58 14.30 3.63
C ALA A 135 -24.11 14.27 3.85
N LEU A 136 -24.58 13.53 4.87
CA LEU A 136 -25.99 13.48 5.24
C LEU A 136 -26.51 14.84 5.73
N ARG A 137 -25.74 15.59 6.53
CA ARG A 137 -26.12 16.95 6.95
C ARG A 137 -26.26 17.90 5.76
N GLY A 138 -25.33 17.83 4.80
CA GLY A 138 -25.39 18.62 3.56
C GLY A 138 -26.60 18.26 2.68
N ALA A 139 -27.00 16.99 2.64
CA ALA A 139 -28.17 16.52 1.91
C ALA A 139 -29.49 16.98 2.56
N VAL A 140 -29.60 16.96 3.90
CA VAL A 140 -30.81 17.41 4.62
C VAL A 140 -30.98 18.94 4.58
N ALA A 141 -29.89 19.70 4.49
CA ALA A 141 -29.93 21.16 4.36
C ALA A 141 -30.47 21.63 2.99
N LYS A 142 -30.39 20.79 1.94
CA LYS A 142 -31.00 21.04 0.64
C LYS A 142 -32.47 20.58 0.63
N LYS A 143 -33.34 21.25 1.39
CA LYS A 143 -34.80 21.11 1.17
C LYS A 143 -35.15 21.57 -0.26
N PRO A 144 -35.97 20.82 -1.00
CA PRO A 144 -36.44 21.27 -2.32
C PRO A 144 -37.26 22.55 -2.13
N LYS A 145 -36.89 23.62 -2.84
CA LYS A 145 -37.74 24.81 -2.96
C LYS A 145 -39.09 24.36 -3.52
N SER A 146 -40.13 24.43 -2.70
CA SER A 146 -41.48 24.09 -3.10
C SER A 146 -41.89 24.95 -4.30
N GLU A 147 -42.29 24.28 -5.37
CA GLU A 147 -42.88 24.84 -6.58
C GLU A 147 -44.27 25.41 -6.26
N LYS A 148 -44.33 26.57 -5.59
CA LYS A 148 -45.56 27.32 -5.34
C LYS A 148 -45.33 28.82 -5.50
N ASP A 149 -44.77 29.24 -6.64
CA ASP A 149 -44.80 30.63 -7.09
C ASP A 149 -44.87 30.68 -8.62
N LYS A 150 -45.96 30.14 -9.17
CA LYS A 150 -46.46 30.50 -10.50
C LYS A 150 -47.97 30.75 -10.40
N LYS A 151 -48.38 31.71 -9.58
CA LYS A 151 -49.68 32.36 -9.78
C LYS A 151 -49.51 33.36 -10.91
N GLY A 152 -49.92 32.94 -12.11
CA GLY A 152 -50.12 33.83 -13.23
C GLY A 152 -51.12 34.92 -12.84
N THR A 153 -50.69 36.16 -12.97
CA THR A 153 -51.56 37.34 -12.92
C THR A 153 -52.52 37.26 -14.10
N TYR A 154 -53.81 37.07 -13.83
CA TYR A 154 -54.86 37.13 -14.85
C TYR A 154 -55.10 38.62 -15.19
N ASP A 155 -54.82 39.02 -16.43
CA ASP A 155 -55.16 40.36 -16.95
C ASP A 155 -56.51 40.29 -17.69
N PRO A 156 -57.58 40.92 -17.17
CA PRO A 156 -58.93 40.76 -17.71
C PRO A 156 -59.26 41.65 -18.92
N ARG A 157 -58.29 42.03 -19.77
CA ARG A 157 -58.53 42.96 -20.90
C ARG A 157 -58.38 42.39 -22.31
N ILE A 158 -58.34 41.08 -22.50
CA ILE A 158 -58.27 40.50 -23.85
C ILE A 158 -59.66 40.04 -24.30
N ILE A 159 -60.32 40.87 -25.11
CA ILE A 159 -61.55 40.52 -25.84
C ILE A 159 -61.15 39.69 -27.07
N PRO A 160 -61.75 38.52 -27.33
CA PRO A 160 -61.49 37.77 -28.55
C PRO A 160 -62.21 38.40 -29.76
N PRO A 161 -61.60 38.42 -30.95
CA PRO A 161 -62.28 38.86 -32.16
C PRO A 161 -63.27 37.78 -32.67
N SER A 162 -64.32 38.29 -33.32
CA SER A 162 -65.42 37.56 -33.96
C SER A 162 -65.01 36.87 -35.26
#